data_AF-A0A813P3G1-F1
#
_entry.id   AF-A0A813P3G1-F1
#
_cell.length_a   1.000
_cell.length_b   1.000
_cell.length_c   1.000
_cell.angle_alpha   90.00
_cell.angle_beta   90.00
_cell.angle_gamma   90.00
#
_symmetry.space_group_name_H-M   'P 1'
#
loop_
_entity.id
_entity.type
_entity.pdbx_description
1 polymer ?
#
loop_
_entity_poly.entity_id
_entity_poly.type
_entity_poly.pdbx_seq_one_letter_code
_entity_poly.pdbx_strand_id
1 'polypeptide(L)'
;MDETNDIILLSSSEDEFEKNINESCIKLNESNIDTYDDNSNSLPRHIDSKKLKPKRECVYEAVEWNPKLEKEIEKLKIIGDLTPKQIEYMVLRDVNYFIDIFSGNCDHSWRHEEYKKFSKKSGNLLYENSAMTSYTYDQYMSAVKALQSVFCKKNNKYDEYIVKVLLPEALIKICMRVYQCSKGSAEEFLQKNNIKKCFKEYPKGSVIFSSTK
;
A
#
# COMPACT_ATOMS: atom_id res chain seq x y z
N MET A 1 35.94 42.72 -10.16
CA MET A 1 34.83 43.68 -10.01
C MET A 1 33.56 42.85 -10.06
N ASP A 2 32.67 43.14 -9.13
CA ASP A 2 31.70 42.22 -8.51
C ASP A 2 30.68 41.61 -9.47
N GLU A 3 30.56 40.28 -9.44
CA GLU A 3 29.32 39.59 -9.78
C GLU A 3 28.57 39.30 -8.48
N THR A 4 27.50 40.05 -8.26
CA THR A 4 26.57 39.89 -7.15
C THR A 4 25.81 38.57 -7.30
N ASN A 5 26.07 37.64 -6.38
CA ASN A 5 25.26 36.44 -6.15
C ASN A 5 23.89 36.83 -5.60
N ASP A 6 22.85 36.75 -6.43
CA ASP A 6 21.47 36.72 -5.96
C ASP A 6 21.15 35.31 -5.44
N ILE A 7 21.25 35.15 -4.12
CA ILE A 7 20.74 33.99 -3.39
C ILE A 7 19.22 34.13 -3.36
N ILE A 8 18.54 33.42 -4.26
CA ILE A 8 17.09 33.20 -4.17
C ILE A 8 16.86 32.20 -3.03
N LEU A 9 16.57 32.74 -1.86
CA LEU A 9 16.11 32.02 -0.68
C LEU A 9 14.61 31.76 -0.86
N LEU A 10 14.25 30.70 -1.60
CA LEU A 10 12.87 30.24 -1.67
C LEU A 10 12.53 29.49 -0.39
N SER A 11 11.81 30.23 0.46
CA SER A 11 11.21 29.85 1.72
C SER A 11 10.34 28.59 1.61
N SER A 12 10.45 27.80 2.68
CA SER A 12 9.67 26.62 3.08
C SER A 12 8.16 26.68 2.82
N SER A 13 7.60 25.55 2.38
CA SER A 13 6.25 25.10 2.79
C SER A 13 6.07 23.60 2.51
N GLU A 14 6.60 22.78 3.41
CA GLU A 14 6.40 21.31 3.44
C GLU A 14 4.96 20.91 3.85
N ASP A 15 4.13 21.88 4.27
CA ASP A 15 2.76 21.68 4.76
C ASP A 15 1.69 21.61 3.65
N GLU A 16 2.02 21.93 2.39
CA GLU A 16 1.00 21.99 1.32
C GLU A 16 0.61 20.61 0.74
N PHE A 17 1.39 19.54 0.94
CA PHE A 17 1.04 18.21 0.40
C PHE A 17 0.24 17.34 1.37
N GLU A 18 0.51 17.43 2.68
CA GLU A 18 -0.42 16.91 3.70
C GLU A 18 -1.77 17.64 3.60
N LYS A 19 -1.75 18.93 3.27
CA LYS A 19 -2.93 19.68 2.86
C LYS A 19 -3.50 19.23 1.53
N ASN A 20 -2.78 18.98 0.45
CA ASN A 20 -3.44 18.63 -0.83
C ASN A 20 -4.16 17.27 -0.82
N ILE A 21 -3.68 16.31 -0.02
CA ILE A 21 -4.40 15.05 0.24
C ILE A 21 -5.58 15.26 1.22
N ASN A 22 -5.51 16.25 2.12
CA ASN A 22 -6.61 16.63 3.04
C ASN A 22 -7.63 17.65 2.47
N GLU A 23 -7.23 18.56 1.57
CA GLU A 23 -8.00 19.71 1.07
C GLU A 23 -8.78 19.35 -0.20
N SER A 24 -8.34 18.32 -0.94
CA SER A 24 -9.12 17.78 -2.06
C SER A 24 -10.27 16.84 -1.62
N CYS A 25 -10.39 16.51 -0.32
CA CYS A 25 -11.35 15.53 0.19
C CYS A 25 -12.04 15.88 1.53
N ILE A 26 -12.00 17.13 2.01
CA ILE A 26 -12.74 17.52 3.23
C ILE A 26 -13.44 18.85 3.01
N LYS A 27 -14.64 18.82 2.43
CA LYS A 27 -15.69 19.80 2.74
C LYS A 27 -16.78 19.09 3.52
N LEU A 28 -16.58 18.99 4.83
CA LEU A 28 -17.64 18.57 5.74
C LEU A 28 -18.66 19.70 5.84
N ASN A 29 -19.89 19.43 5.44
CA ASN A 29 -21.03 20.29 5.72
C ASN A 29 -21.27 20.29 7.24
N GLU A 30 -20.94 21.41 7.88
CA GLU A 30 -21.49 21.77 9.18
C GLU A 30 -22.95 22.18 9.00
N SER A 31 -23.86 21.22 9.18
CA SER A 31 -25.26 21.55 9.49
C SER A 31 -25.94 20.33 10.11
N ASN A 32 -25.99 20.27 11.44
CA ASN A 32 -27.25 20.40 12.15
C ASN A 32 -27.03 20.37 13.66
N ILE A 33 -27.34 21.52 14.24
CA ILE A 33 -27.64 21.73 15.65
C ILE A 33 -28.90 20.93 15.96
N ASP A 34 -28.89 20.12 17.01
CA ASP A 34 -30.07 19.87 17.82
C ASP A 34 -29.66 19.90 19.30
N THR A 35 -29.95 21.04 19.91
CA THR A 35 -30.05 21.25 21.35
C THR A 35 -31.24 20.49 21.92
N TYR A 36 -31.06 19.70 22.97
CA TYR A 36 -32.11 19.50 23.98
C TYR A 36 -31.53 19.24 25.38
N ASP A 37 -32.26 19.79 26.34
CA ASP A 37 -32.07 19.86 27.79
C ASP A 37 -31.98 18.51 28.52
N ASP A 38 -31.14 18.55 29.55
CA ASP A 38 -31.36 18.16 30.95
C ASP A 38 -32.03 16.82 31.36
N ASN A 39 -31.35 16.18 32.31
CA ASN A 39 -31.87 15.40 33.45
C ASN A 39 -31.87 13.84 33.43
N SER A 40 -31.21 13.32 34.49
CA SER A 40 -31.41 12.04 35.22
C SER A 40 -30.72 10.73 34.77
N ASN A 41 -29.80 10.30 35.65
CA ASN A 41 -29.44 8.93 36.08
C ASN A 41 -29.84 7.73 35.18
N SER A 42 -28.86 7.04 34.59
CA SER A 42 -28.74 5.55 34.66
C SER A 42 -27.54 4.97 33.87
N LEU A 43 -26.79 4.10 34.57
CA LEU A 43 -25.89 2.99 34.15
C LEU A 43 -24.99 3.08 32.88
N PRO A 44 -23.71 2.66 32.98
CA PRO A 44 -22.84 2.54 31.81
C PRO A 44 -23.20 1.31 30.97
N ARG A 45 -23.90 1.52 29.86
CA ARG A 45 -23.88 0.57 28.74
C ARG A 45 -22.66 0.87 27.89
N HIS A 46 -21.68 -0.04 27.91
CA HIS A 46 -20.55 -0.05 27.00
C HIS A 46 -21.07 -0.37 25.59
N ILE A 47 -21.55 0.67 24.89
CA ILE A 47 -21.83 0.59 23.47
C ILE A 47 -20.48 0.76 22.79
N ASP A 48 -19.89 -0.35 22.34
CA ASP A 48 -18.78 -0.32 21.38
C ASP A 48 -19.31 0.24 20.06
N SER A 49 -19.43 1.56 20.00
CA SER A 49 -19.64 2.31 18.78
C SER A 49 -18.41 2.13 17.91
N LYS A 50 -18.41 1.05 17.11
CA LYS A 50 -17.52 0.91 15.95
C LYS A 50 -17.76 2.13 15.07
N LYS A 51 -16.89 3.15 15.22
CA LYS A 51 -16.90 4.34 14.38
C LYS A 51 -16.79 3.86 12.93
N LEU A 52 -17.88 4.02 12.17
CA LEU A 52 -17.90 3.74 10.74
C LEU A 52 -16.83 4.62 10.10
N LYS A 53 -15.74 4.04 9.59
CA LYS A 53 -14.69 4.82 8.95
C LYS A 53 -15.30 5.53 7.72
N PRO A 54 -14.98 6.81 7.50
CA PRO A 54 -15.52 7.55 6.37
C PRO A 54 -15.17 6.83 5.06
N LYS A 55 -16.18 6.56 4.25
CA LYS A 55 -16.02 5.97 2.91
C LYS A 55 -15.35 7.01 2.02
N ARG A 56 -14.37 6.59 1.22
CA ARG A 56 -13.65 7.50 0.31
C ARG A 56 -14.57 8.16 -0.69
N GLU A 57 -14.41 9.48 -0.83
CA GLU A 57 -15.10 10.28 -1.84
C GLU A 57 -14.36 10.31 -3.18
N CYS A 58 -13.04 10.08 -3.21
CA CYS A 58 -12.22 10.14 -4.42
C CYS A 58 -11.62 8.76 -4.80
N VAL A 59 -11.65 8.46 -6.11
CA VAL A 59 -11.08 7.26 -6.72
C VAL A 59 -9.82 7.66 -7.48
N TYR A 60 -8.68 7.06 -7.14
CA TYR A 60 -7.41 7.29 -7.82
C TYR A 60 -7.25 6.34 -9.01
N GLU A 61 -6.97 6.87 -10.19
CA GLU A 61 -6.67 6.09 -11.39
C GLU A 61 -5.20 6.22 -11.75
N ALA A 62 -4.41 5.18 -11.46
CA ALA A 62 -2.98 5.16 -11.77
C ALA A 62 -2.67 4.69 -13.19
N VAL A 63 -3.61 3.97 -13.82
CA VAL A 63 -3.47 3.40 -15.15
C VAL A 63 -4.84 3.32 -15.81
N GLU A 64 -4.88 3.62 -17.11
CA GLU A 64 -6.09 3.46 -17.92
C GLU A 64 -6.44 1.98 -18.06
N TRP A 65 -7.74 1.68 -18.11
CA TRP A 65 -8.22 0.32 -18.30
C TRP A 65 -7.83 -0.21 -19.68
N ASN A 66 -7.13 -1.35 -19.71
CA ASN A 66 -6.68 -1.97 -20.95
C ASN A 66 -7.38 -3.33 -21.18
N PRO A 67 -8.48 -3.38 -21.95
CA PRO A 67 -9.27 -4.60 -22.11
C PRO A 67 -8.54 -5.74 -22.81
N LYS A 68 -7.49 -5.45 -23.60
CA LYS A 68 -6.67 -6.49 -24.23
C LYS A 68 -5.81 -7.20 -23.18
N LEU A 69 -5.13 -6.41 -22.35
CA LEU A 69 -4.27 -6.92 -21.29
C LEU A 69 -5.07 -7.66 -20.21
N GLU A 70 -6.27 -7.17 -19.89
CA GLU A 70 -7.20 -7.86 -18.99
C GLU A 70 -7.55 -9.27 -19.48
N LYS A 71 -7.93 -9.39 -20.76
CA LYS A 71 -8.25 -10.69 -21.38
C LYS A 71 -7.05 -11.63 -21.43
N GLU A 72 -5.83 -11.10 -21.52
CA GLU A 72 -4.62 -11.91 -21.44
C GLU A 72 -4.42 -12.42 -20.01
N ILE A 73 -4.56 -11.56 -19.00
CA ILE A 73 -4.42 -11.92 -17.58
C ILE A 73 -5.48 -12.94 -17.16
N GLU A 74 -6.72 -12.78 -17.58
CA GLU A 74 -7.83 -13.72 -17.26
C GLU A 74 -7.59 -15.16 -17.77
N LYS A 75 -6.77 -15.33 -18.81
CA LYS A 75 -6.43 -16.66 -19.34
C LYS A 75 -5.32 -17.35 -18.55
N LEU A 76 -4.55 -16.59 -17.78
CA LEU A 76 -3.44 -17.13 -16.99
C LEU A 76 -3.99 -17.85 -15.76
N LYS A 77 -3.46 -19.05 -15.51
CA LYS A 77 -3.84 -19.89 -14.36
C LYS A 77 -2.70 -20.08 -13.36
N ILE A 78 -1.53 -19.53 -13.65
CA ILE A 78 -0.30 -19.74 -12.87
C ILE A 78 0.41 -18.38 -12.74
N ILE A 79 0.81 -18.02 -11.52
CA ILE A 79 1.53 -16.77 -11.23
C ILE A 79 2.84 -16.68 -12.00
N GLY A 80 3.56 -17.80 -12.14
CA GLY A 80 4.84 -17.85 -12.84
C GLY A 80 4.78 -17.42 -14.31
N ASP A 81 3.61 -17.49 -14.94
CA ASP A 81 3.41 -17.10 -16.34
C ASP A 81 3.15 -15.60 -16.52
N LEU A 82 3.00 -14.85 -15.42
CA LEU A 82 2.80 -13.40 -15.49
C LEU A 82 4.06 -12.70 -15.98
N THR A 83 3.91 -11.85 -16.98
CA THR A 83 4.98 -10.95 -17.40
C THR A 83 5.13 -9.80 -16.39
N PRO A 84 6.32 -9.19 -16.26
CA PRO A 84 6.50 -7.99 -15.43
C PRO A 84 5.50 -6.88 -15.77
N LYS A 85 5.21 -6.66 -17.06
CA LYS A 85 4.23 -5.66 -17.50
C LYS A 85 2.80 -5.94 -16.99
N GLN A 86 2.40 -7.22 -16.91
CA GLN A 86 1.11 -7.61 -16.35
C GLN A 86 1.08 -7.38 -14.84
N ILE A 87 2.17 -7.68 -14.13
CA ILE A 87 2.30 -7.40 -12.69
C ILE A 87 2.14 -5.90 -12.41
N GLU A 88 2.93 -5.06 -13.09
CA GLU A 88 2.85 -3.60 -12.98
C GLU A 88 1.42 -3.11 -13.25
N TYR A 89 0.81 -3.56 -14.34
CA TYR A 89 -0.57 -3.21 -14.67
C TYR A 89 -1.56 -3.62 -13.57
N MET A 90 -1.46 -4.83 -13.03
CA MET A 90 -2.35 -5.30 -11.96
C MET A 90 -2.19 -4.45 -10.69
N VAL A 91 -0.95 -4.12 -10.30
CA VAL A 91 -0.68 -3.27 -9.13
C VAL A 91 -1.28 -1.87 -9.32
N LEU A 92 -1.05 -1.25 -10.47
CA LEU A 92 -1.58 0.09 -10.76
C LEU A 92 -3.10 0.08 -10.91
N ARG A 93 -3.69 -1.01 -11.44
CA ARG A 93 -5.14 -1.16 -11.59
C ARG A 93 -5.84 -1.26 -10.24
N ASP A 94 -5.22 -1.95 -9.29
CA ASP A 94 -5.72 -2.15 -7.93
C ASP A 94 -5.21 -1.06 -6.95
N VAL A 95 -4.72 0.07 -7.44
CA VAL A 95 -4.08 1.12 -6.62
C VAL A 95 -4.93 1.61 -5.45
N ASN A 96 -6.25 1.76 -5.63
CA ASN A 96 -7.14 2.21 -4.56
C ASN A 96 -7.12 1.26 -3.35
N TYR A 97 -7.00 -0.05 -3.59
CA TYR A 97 -6.84 -1.04 -2.52
C TYR A 97 -5.56 -0.78 -1.71
N PHE A 98 -4.45 -0.44 -2.36
CA PHE A 98 -3.20 -0.11 -1.67
C PHE A 98 -3.25 1.22 -0.97
N ILE A 99 -3.92 2.22 -1.56
CA ILE A 99 -4.19 3.49 -0.87
C ILE A 99 -5.04 3.18 0.38
N ASP A 100 -6.04 2.28 0.34
CA ASP A 100 -6.91 1.91 1.49
C ASP A 100 -6.09 1.36 2.65
N ILE A 101 -5.12 0.51 2.33
CA ILE A 101 -4.15 0.01 3.29
C ILE A 101 -3.26 1.14 3.80
N PHE A 102 -2.70 1.97 2.91
CA PHE A 102 -1.79 3.04 3.29
C PHE A 102 -2.43 4.07 4.23
N SER A 103 -3.67 4.50 3.94
CA SER A 103 -4.42 5.45 4.78
C SER A 103 -4.94 4.83 6.09
N GLY A 104 -4.92 3.50 6.23
CA GLY A 104 -5.54 2.80 7.36
C GLY A 104 -7.07 2.73 7.31
N ASN A 105 -7.64 2.92 6.10
CA ASN A 105 -9.08 2.77 5.84
C ASN A 105 -9.49 1.31 5.61
N CYS A 106 -8.51 0.41 5.48
CA CYS A 106 -8.70 -1.03 5.35
C CYS A 106 -8.72 -1.71 6.72
N ASP A 107 -9.84 -2.34 7.07
CA ASP A 107 -9.99 -3.18 8.29
C ASP A 107 -9.43 -4.61 8.12
N HIS A 108 -8.76 -4.89 7.00
CA HIS A 108 -8.39 -6.26 6.59
C HIS A 108 -6.90 -6.45 6.28
N SER A 109 -6.04 -5.48 6.58
CA SER A 109 -4.58 -5.68 6.50
C SER A 109 -3.99 -5.72 7.91
N TRP A 110 -3.90 -6.93 8.47
CA TRP A 110 -3.22 -7.18 9.73
C TRP A 110 -1.77 -6.65 9.70
N ARG A 111 -1.11 -6.66 8.53
CA ARG A 111 0.25 -6.10 8.36
C ARG A 111 0.31 -4.60 8.62
N HIS A 112 -0.69 -3.84 8.16
CA HIS A 112 -0.78 -2.41 8.44
C HIS A 112 -0.89 -2.15 9.94
N GLU A 113 -1.77 -2.90 10.62
CA GLU A 113 -1.98 -2.78 12.06
C GLU A 113 -0.70 -3.10 12.84
N GLU A 114 -0.03 -4.19 12.50
CA GLU A 114 1.22 -4.59 13.15
C GLU A 114 2.35 -3.59 12.87
N TYR A 115 2.46 -3.05 11.66
CA TYR A 115 3.45 -2.02 11.32
C TYR A 115 3.25 -0.77 12.18
N LYS A 116 2.00 -0.36 12.37
CA LYS A 116 1.67 0.77 13.26
C LYS A 116 1.96 0.48 14.72
N LYS A 117 1.63 -0.72 15.22
CA LYS A 117 1.85 -1.09 16.64
C LYS A 117 3.33 -1.13 17.03
N PHE A 118 4.18 -1.72 16.20
CA PHE A 118 5.57 -2.02 16.56
C PHE A 118 6.59 -1.02 16.01
N SER A 119 6.14 0.04 15.33
CA SER A 119 7.00 1.01 14.64
C SER A 119 7.89 0.36 13.56
N LYS A 120 8.70 1.17 12.87
CA LYS A 120 9.65 0.74 11.84
C LYS A 120 10.56 -0.41 12.28
N LYS A 121 10.83 -0.52 13.59
CA LYS A 121 11.72 -1.53 14.20
C LYS A 121 11.13 -2.94 14.24
N SER A 122 9.89 -3.14 13.80
CA SER A 122 9.31 -4.48 13.63
C SER A 122 10.13 -5.30 12.63
N GLY A 123 11.01 -6.16 13.14
CA GLY A 123 11.81 -7.11 12.35
C GLY A 123 10.98 -8.27 11.77
N ASN A 124 9.78 -8.51 12.30
CA ASN A 124 8.97 -9.68 11.97
C ASN A 124 7.84 -9.42 10.94
N LEU A 125 7.73 -8.20 10.41
CA LEU A 125 6.77 -7.89 9.34
C LEU A 125 7.34 -8.08 7.94
N LEU A 126 8.65 -8.27 7.83
CA LEU A 126 9.19 -8.91 6.64
C LEU A 126 8.52 -10.27 6.59
N TYR A 127 7.58 -10.41 5.66
CA TYR A 127 6.94 -11.67 5.35
C TYR A 127 8.05 -12.69 5.24
N GLU A 128 8.17 -13.60 6.22
CA GLU A 128 9.21 -14.62 6.24
C GLU A 128 9.04 -15.46 4.97
N ASN A 129 9.76 -15.05 3.93
CA ASN A 129 10.06 -15.70 2.67
C ASN A 129 8.92 -16.33 1.85
N SER A 130 7.65 -16.30 2.31
CA SER A 130 6.57 -17.14 1.78
C SER A 130 6.04 -16.72 0.42
N ALA A 131 5.62 -15.48 0.29
CA ALA A 131 5.06 -14.97 -0.96
C ALA A 131 6.14 -14.72 -2.00
N MET A 132 7.39 -14.47 -1.58
CA MET A 132 8.47 -14.09 -2.49
C MET A 132 8.90 -15.25 -3.40
N THR A 133 8.73 -16.51 -2.99
CA THR A 133 9.19 -17.65 -3.80
C THR A 133 8.24 -18.05 -4.93
N SER A 134 6.99 -17.59 -4.90
CA SER A 134 6.01 -17.89 -5.96
C SER A 134 6.13 -16.93 -7.15
N TYR A 135 6.92 -15.86 -7.02
CA TYR A 135 7.16 -14.86 -8.05
C TYR A 135 8.63 -14.87 -8.46
N THR A 136 8.90 -14.58 -9.73
CA THR A 136 10.25 -14.35 -10.20
C THR A 136 10.78 -13.02 -9.68
N TYR A 137 12.11 -12.83 -9.70
CA TYR A 137 12.73 -11.58 -9.30
C TYR A 137 12.20 -10.38 -10.12
N ASP A 138 12.03 -10.55 -11.43
CA ASP A 138 11.54 -9.49 -12.30
C ASP A 138 10.08 -9.12 -12.01
N GLN A 139 9.23 -10.10 -11.72
CA GLN A 139 7.85 -9.87 -11.28
C GLN A 139 7.83 -9.10 -9.95
N TYR A 140 8.64 -9.55 -8.99
CA TYR A 140 8.78 -8.90 -7.68
C TYR A 140 9.23 -7.43 -7.83
N MET A 141 10.30 -7.19 -8.58
CA MET A 141 10.83 -5.84 -8.79
C MET A 141 9.86 -4.95 -9.57
N SER A 142 9.07 -5.52 -10.48
CA SER A 142 8.01 -4.80 -11.17
C SER A 142 6.91 -4.33 -10.20
N ALA A 143 6.48 -5.19 -9.27
CA ALA A 143 5.53 -4.80 -8.23
C ALA A 143 6.09 -3.70 -7.32
N VAL A 144 7.36 -3.80 -6.91
CA VAL A 144 8.04 -2.76 -6.12
C VAL A 144 8.05 -1.43 -6.86
N LYS A 145 8.48 -1.41 -8.12
CA LYS A 145 8.53 -0.20 -8.95
C LYS A 145 7.14 0.44 -9.12
N ALA A 146 6.12 -0.38 -9.35
CA ALA A 146 4.74 0.08 -9.47
C ALA A 146 4.22 0.70 -8.16
N LEU A 147 4.56 0.13 -7.00
CA LEU A 147 4.22 0.73 -5.71
C LEU A 147 5.01 2.02 -5.46
N GLN A 148 6.32 2.03 -5.73
CA GLN A 148 7.16 3.22 -5.56
C GLN A 148 6.72 4.38 -6.46
N SER A 149 6.27 4.12 -7.69
CA SER A 149 5.78 5.18 -8.59
C SER A 149 4.53 5.88 -8.05
N VAL A 150 3.72 5.19 -7.25
CA VAL A 150 2.54 5.74 -6.59
C VAL A 150 2.91 6.44 -5.28
N PHE A 151 3.69 5.78 -4.41
CA PHE A 151 3.89 6.20 -3.02
C PHE A 151 5.21 6.94 -2.75
N CYS A 152 6.23 6.82 -3.61
CA CYS A 152 7.59 7.35 -3.42
C CYS A 152 8.02 8.31 -4.55
N LYS A 153 7.14 9.22 -5.00
CA LYS A 153 7.41 10.10 -6.17
C LYS A 153 8.67 10.96 -6.07
N LYS A 154 9.08 11.39 -4.88
CA LYS A 154 10.20 12.33 -4.67
C LYS A 154 11.25 11.84 -3.67
N ASN A 155 10.91 10.91 -2.79
CA ASN A 155 11.84 10.37 -1.80
C ASN A 155 11.46 8.92 -1.42
N ASN A 156 12.42 8.25 -0.80
CA ASN A 156 12.34 6.85 -0.40
C ASN A 156 11.77 6.67 1.02
N LYS A 157 11.05 7.67 1.56
CA LYS A 157 10.57 7.70 2.96
C LYS A 157 9.70 6.48 3.30
N TYR A 158 8.97 5.96 2.31
CA TYR A 158 8.01 4.88 2.48
C TYR A 158 8.54 3.53 1.98
N ASP A 159 9.78 3.42 1.55
CA ASP A 159 10.32 2.18 0.98
C ASP A 159 10.23 1.01 1.97
N GLU A 160 10.52 1.25 3.24
CA GLU A 160 10.36 0.24 4.28
C GLU A 160 8.90 -0.19 4.46
N TYR A 161 7.96 0.74 4.39
CA TYR A 161 6.53 0.45 4.47
C TYR A 161 6.04 -0.31 3.24
N ILE A 162 6.54 0.05 2.05
CA ILE A 162 6.25 -0.67 0.81
C ILE A 162 6.70 -2.12 0.95
N VAL A 163 7.95 -2.36 1.32
CA VAL A 163 8.50 -3.72 1.40
C VAL A 163 7.82 -4.57 2.49
N LYS A 164 7.52 -3.99 3.66
CA LYS A 164 6.94 -4.73 4.79
C LYS A 164 5.42 -4.89 4.72
N VAL A 165 4.71 -3.99 4.04
CA VAL A 165 3.23 -3.95 4.06
C VAL A 165 2.64 -4.04 2.67
N LEU A 166 2.86 -3.03 1.82
CA LEU A 166 2.15 -2.92 0.55
C LEU A 166 2.53 -4.00 -0.45
N LEU A 167 3.81 -4.38 -0.49
CA LEU A 167 4.31 -5.37 -1.42
C LEU A 167 3.77 -6.77 -1.13
N PRO A 168 3.83 -7.32 0.10
CA PRO A 168 3.12 -8.55 0.44
C PRO A 168 1.62 -8.50 0.08
N GLU A 169 0.95 -7.39 0.40
CA GLU A 169 -0.46 -7.20 0.06
C GLU A 169 -0.72 -7.17 -1.45
N ALA A 170 0.20 -6.60 -2.24
CA ALA A 170 0.13 -6.59 -3.69
C ALA A 170 0.30 -7.99 -4.29
N LEU A 171 1.29 -8.75 -3.82
CA LEU A 171 1.49 -10.14 -4.26
C LEU A 171 0.29 -11.03 -3.88
N ILE A 172 -0.34 -10.79 -2.74
CA ILE A 172 -1.58 -11.49 -2.36
C ILE A 172 -2.73 -11.09 -3.28
N LYS A 173 -2.90 -9.80 -3.55
CA LYS A 173 -3.96 -9.29 -4.42
C LYS A 173 -3.83 -9.84 -5.85
N ILE A 174 -2.61 -9.94 -6.37
CA ILE A 174 -2.32 -10.58 -7.68
C ILE A 174 -2.69 -12.06 -7.64
N CYS A 175 -2.28 -12.79 -6.60
CA CYS A 175 -2.61 -14.20 -6.40
C CYS A 175 -4.13 -14.43 -6.36
N MET A 176 -4.86 -13.61 -5.60
CA MET A 176 -6.33 -13.63 -5.54
C MET A 176 -6.96 -13.46 -6.93
N ARG A 177 -6.38 -12.60 -7.77
CA ARG A 177 -6.90 -12.32 -9.11
C ARG A 177 -6.62 -13.44 -10.10
N VAL A 178 -5.41 -14.02 -10.09
CA VAL A 178 -5.04 -15.15 -10.95
C VAL A 178 -5.85 -16.40 -10.62
N TYR A 179 -5.95 -16.74 -9.33
CA TYR A 179 -6.63 -17.96 -8.87
C TYR A 179 -8.10 -17.76 -8.52
N GLN A 180 -8.63 -16.53 -8.68
CA GLN A 180 -10.00 -16.15 -8.34
C GLN A 180 -10.42 -16.65 -6.95
N CYS A 181 -9.56 -16.44 -5.96
CA CYS A 181 -9.71 -16.99 -4.61
C CYS A 181 -9.78 -15.92 -3.53
N SER A 182 -10.16 -16.32 -2.32
CA SER A 182 -10.20 -15.44 -1.16
C SER A 182 -8.79 -15.01 -0.73
N LYS A 183 -8.69 -13.90 0.02
CA LYS A 183 -7.40 -13.45 0.59
C LYS A 183 -6.74 -14.53 1.44
N GLY A 184 -7.49 -15.20 2.31
CA GLY A 184 -6.96 -16.27 3.16
C GLY A 184 -6.44 -17.47 2.35
N SER A 185 -7.16 -17.87 1.30
CA SER A 185 -6.72 -18.94 0.39
C SER A 185 -5.46 -18.55 -0.38
N ALA A 186 -5.35 -17.29 -0.83
CA ALA A 186 -4.16 -16.77 -1.49
C ALA A 186 -2.95 -16.73 -0.55
N GLU A 187 -3.13 -16.28 0.69
CA GLU A 187 -2.08 -16.28 1.72
C GLU A 187 -1.61 -17.70 2.05
N GLU A 188 -2.54 -18.64 2.25
CA GLU A 188 -2.22 -20.05 2.49
C GLU A 188 -1.48 -20.68 1.30
N PHE A 189 -1.93 -20.39 0.07
CA PHE A 189 -1.27 -20.87 -1.15
C PHE A 189 0.18 -20.37 -1.24
N LEU A 190 0.40 -19.07 -1.02
CA LEU A 190 1.72 -18.46 -1.05
C LEU A 190 2.62 -19.00 0.07
N GLN A 191 2.06 -19.29 1.25
CA GLN A 191 2.79 -19.92 2.34
C GLN A 191 3.18 -21.37 2.04
N LYS A 192 2.30 -22.17 1.43
CA LYS A 192 2.54 -23.59 1.12
C LYS A 192 3.48 -23.78 -0.06
N ASN A 193 3.41 -22.93 -1.08
CA ASN A 193 4.26 -22.98 -2.27
C ASN A 193 5.62 -22.30 -2.08
N ASN A 194 6.05 -22.19 -0.83
CA ASN A 194 7.43 -21.98 -0.41
C ASN A 194 8.35 -23.06 -0.98
N ILE A 195 8.67 -23.00 -2.26
CA ILE A 195 9.75 -23.79 -2.81
C ILE A 195 11.03 -23.23 -2.18
N LYS A 196 11.61 -24.01 -1.24
CA LYS A 196 12.89 -23.79 -0.53
C LYS A 196 14.14 -23.61 -1.44
N LYS A 197 14.01 -23.11 -2.67
CA LYS A 197 15.09 -23.09 -3.67
C LYS A 197 15.52 -21.72 -4.21
N CYS A 198 14.80 -20.60 -4.05
CA CYS A 198 15.16 -19.38 -4.80
C CYS A 198 16.06 -18.34 -4.10
N PHE A 199 16.27 -18.37 -2.78
CA PHE A 199 17.06 -17.33 -2.09
C PHE A 199 18.30 -17.85 -1.33
N LYS A 200 18.75 -19.09 -1.60
CA LYS A 200 19.98 -19.62 -0.97
C LYS A 200 21.27 -18.89 -1.40
N GLU A 201 21.21 -17.97 -2.36
CA GLU A 201 22.39 -17.26 -2.88
C GLU A 201 22.45 -15.77 -2.54
N TYR A 202 21.61 -15.26 -1.63
CA TYR A 202 21.80 -13.89 -1.14
C TYR A 202 22.57 -13.89 0.19
N PRO A 203 23.70 -13.17 0.28
CA PRO A 203 24.37 -12.98 1.55
C PRO A 203 23.42 -12.26 2.50
N LYS A 204 23.28 -12.80 3.71
CA LYS A 204 22.59 -12.12 4.82
C LYS A 204 23.21 -10.72 4.97
N GLY A 205 22.50 -9.68 4.51
CA GLY A 205 22.94 -8.28 4.71
C GLY A 205 22.73 -7.28 3.56
N SER A 206 22.25 -7.67 2.38
CA SER A 206 22.09 -6.70 1.28
C SER A 206 20.80 -5.89 1.39
N VAL A 207 20.82 -4.86 2.23
CA VAL A 207 19.96 -3.69 2.10
C VAL A 207 20.33 -3.00 0.78
N ILE A 208 19.58 -3.26 -0.29
CA ILE A 208 19.70 -2.48 -1.53
C ILE A 208 18.80 -1.25 -1.38
N PHE A 209 19.29 -0.27 -0.63
CA PHE A 209 19.02 1.12 -0.91
C PHE A 209 20.37 1.77 -1.13
N SER A 210 20.83 1.74 -2.39
CA SER A 210 21.95 2.57 -2.79
C SER A 210 21.49 4.01 -2.70
N SER A 211 21.98 4.72 -1.68
CA SER A 211 22.01 6.17 -1.64
C SER A 211 22.71 6.66 -2.91
N THR A 212 21.95 7.23 -3.84
CA THR A 212 22.52 8.14 -4.84
C THR A 212 22.47 9.56 -4.29
N LYS A 213 23.64 10.19 -4.38
CA LYS A 213 24.08 11.46 -3.79
C LYS A 213 23.13 12.63 -4.01
#